data_AF-A0A9P6M6D8-F1
#
_entry.id   AF-A0A9P6M6D8-F1
#
_cell.length_a   1.000
_cell.length_b   1.000
_cell.length_c   1.000
_cell.angle_alpha   90.00
_cell.angle_beta   90.00
_cell.angle_gamma   90.00
#
_symmetry.space_group_name_H-M   'P 1'
#
loop_
_entity.id
_entity.type
_entity.pdbx_description
1 polymer ?
#
loop_
_entity_poly.entity_id
_entity_poly.type
_entity_poly.pdbx_seq_one_letter_code
_entity_poly.pdbx_strand_id
1 'polypeptide(L)'
;MPGLVQSKHLIRTIVDFDGFHTRGETADDVASPFNLKKPRDFYSSCMDKDQIVKRGHHPLLTEIRNTLRMFYVSDGDFERYQDKARRPRITNSKLMSCASAVDRHALSMTLAYFNKLGLEAVLSLGTFVDVKNPQKWILKLDNGGVGMPSFDLYFKDDGKAAYIKWISNMFNLIVRNANDDTSGSTESP
;
A
#
# COMPACT_ATOMS: atom_id res chain seq x y z
N MET A 1 -21.39 -8.49 31.24
CA MET A 1 -20.76 -8.41 29.90
C MET A 1 -19.48 -9.26 29.87
N PRO A 2 -19.58 -10.54 29.51
CA PRO A 2 -18.47 -11.52 29.62
C PRO A 2 -17.40 -11.40 28.52
N GLY A 3 -17.76 -10.92 27.32
CA GLY A 3 -16.87 -10.93 26.15
C GLY A 3 -15.68 -9.95 26.21
N LEU A 4 -15.79 -8.85 26.97
CA LEU A 4 -14.73 -7.84 27.04
C LEU A 4 -13.53 -8.31 27.88
N VAL A 5 -13.76 -9.23 28.82
CA VAL A 5 -12.72 -9.77 29.72
C VAL A 5 -11.88 -10.82 29.00
N GLN A 6 -12.52 -11.62 28.15
CA GLN A 6 -11.86 -12.69 27.37
C GLN A 6 -10.89 -12.13 26.33
N SER A 7 -11.26 -11.03 25.64
CA SER A 7 -10.37 -10.36 24.67
C SER A 7 -9.12 -9.74 25.33
N LYS A 8 -9.25 -9.19 26.54
CA LYS A 8 -8.10 -8.62 27.27
C LYS A 8 -7.09 -9.70 27.69
N HIS A 9 -7.57 -10.86 28.08
CA HIS A 9 -6.71 -12.00 28.40
C HIS A 9 -5.94 -12.49 27.18
N LEU A 10 -6.60 -12.63 26.03
CA LEU A 10 -5.95 -13.10 24.81
C LEU A 10 -4.85 -12.14 24.33
N ILE A 11 -5.09 -10.83 24.40
CA ILE A 11 -4.09 -9.81 24.05
C ILE A 11 -2.89 -9.88 25.00
N ARG A 12 -3.11 -10.00 26.31
CA ARG A 12 -2.02 -10.19 27.28
C ARG A 12 -1.23 -11.47 27.03
N THR A 13 -1.89 -12.58 26.70
CA THR A 13 -1.18 -13.84 26.37
C THR A 13 -0.31 -13.72 25.12
N ILE A 14 -0.71 -12.92 24.13
CA ILE A 14 0.09 -12.68 22.92
C ILE A 14 1.30 -11.78 23.23
N VAL A 15 1.15 -10.82 24.14
CA VAL A 15 2.15 -9.79 24.44
C VAL A 15 3.14 -10.22 25.54
N ASP A 16 2.68 -10.91 26.60
CA ASP A 16 3.42 -11.16 27.85
C ASP A 16 3.81 -12.65 28.03
N PHE A 17 4.19 -13.37 26.97
CA PHE A 17 4.47 -14.82 27.01
C PHE A 17 5.79 -15.21 27.74
N ASP A 18 6.23 -14.47 28.76
CA ASP A 18 7.43 -14.79 29.54
C ASP A 18 7.14 -15.68 30.77
N GLY A 19 5.94 -16.27 30.90
CA GLY A 19 5.63 -17.01 32.14
C GLY A 19 4.43 -17.94 32.19
N PHE A 20 3.87 -18.41 31.07
CA PHE A 20 2.81 -19.42 31.14
C PHE A 20 3.37 -20.83 30.95
N HIS A 21 3.67 -21.50 32.07
CA HIS A 21 3.57 -22.96 32.11
C HIS A 21 2.10 -23.32 31.99
N THR A 22 1.72 -23.91 30.87
CA THR A 22 0.36 -24.36 30.60
C THR A 22 -0.01 -25.43 31.63
N ARG A 23 -0.90 -25.05 32.54
CA ARG A 23 -1.54 -26.00 33.46
C ARG A 23 -2.57 -26.79 32.66
N GLY A 24 -2.14 -27.95 32.16
CA GLY A 24 -3.01 -28.96 31.55
C GLY A 24 -3.21 -28.79 30.04
N GLU A 25 -2.16 -29.00 29.26
CA GLU A 25 -2.31 -29.34 27.84
C GLU A 25 -2.69 -30.82 27.72
N THR A 26 -3.92 -31.11 27.31
CA THR A 26 -4.23 -32.41 26.72
C THR A 26 -3.74 -32.41 25.27
N ALA A 27 -3.28 -33.56 24.77
CA ALA A 27 -2.62 -33.72 23.48
C ALA A 27 -3.43 -33.27 22.23
N ASP A 28 -4.69 -32.89 22.42
CA ASP A 28 -5.62 -32.46 21.36
C ASP A 28 -5.72 -30.93 21.17
N ASP A 29 -5.14 -30.11 22.07
CA ASP A 29 -5.13 -28.64 21.94
C ASP A 29 -3.96 -28.16 21.07
N VAL A 30 -3.97 -28.57 19.79
CA VAL A 30 -2.91 -28.26 18.80
C VAL A 30 -3.08 -26.84 18.23
N ALA A 31 -3.27 -25.84 19.08
CA ALA A 31 -2.82 -24.49 18.73
C ALA A 31 -1.29 -24.48 18.92
N SER A 32 -0.59 -25.13 18.00
CA SER A 32 0.86 -25.33 18.04
C SER A 32 1.59 -24.04 18.43
N PRO A 33 2.69 -24.07 19.21
CA PRO A 33 3.50 -22.88 19.54
C PRO A 33 3.95 -22.07 18.29
N PHE A 34 3.90 -22.68 17.09
CA PHE A 34 4.10 -21.99 15.82
C PHE A 34 2.98 -21.01 15.42
N ASN A 35 1.73 -21.26 15.82
CA ASN A 35 0.58 -20.42 15.48
C ASN A 35 0.63 -19.07 16.20
N LEU A 36 1.18 -19.02 17.42
CA LEU A 36 1.36 -17.77 18.18
C LEU A 36 2.67 -17.06 17.83
N LYS A 37 3.66 -17.77 17.28
CA LYS A 37 4.93 -17.19 16.86
C LYS A 37 4.75 -16.10 15.80
N LYS A 38 3.95 -16.35 14.75
CA LYS A 38 3.77 -15.37 13.66
C LYS A 38 3.16 -14.04 14.12
N PRO A 39 2.03 -14.02 14.88
CA PRO A 39 1.51 -12.77 15.42
C PRO A 39 2.48 -12.04 16.35
N ARG A 40 3.24 -12.77 17.18
CA ARG A 40 4.23 -12.18 18.08
C ARG A 40 5.40 -11.55 17.34
N ASP A 41 5.97 -12.27 16.37
CA ASP A 41 7.08 -11.77 15.56
C ASP A 41 6.61 -10.54 14.73
N PHE A 42 5.38 -10.58 14.20
CA PHE A 42 4.76 -9.45 13.51
C PHE A 42 4.63 -8.23 14.44
N TYR A 43 4.00 -8.40 15.61
CA TYR A 43 3.86 -7.32 16.60
C TYR A 43 5.22 -6.74 17.01
N SER A 44 6.18 -7.61 17.31
CA SER A 44 7.54 -7.21 17.71
C SER A 44 8.21 -6.37 16.61
N SER A 45 8.06 -6.77 15.35
CA SER A 45 8.59 -5.99 14.21
C SER A 45 7.89 -4.63 14.03
N CYS A 46 6.61 -4.51 14.39
CA CYS A 46 5.91 -3.22 14.38
C CYS A 46 6.35 -2.29 15.51
N MET A 47 6.81 -2.84 16.63
CA MET A 47 7.20 -2.07 17.82
C MET A 47 8.70 -1.76 17.89
N ASP A 48 9.53 -2.39 17.06
CA ASP A 48 10.97 -2.14 16.95
C ASP A 48 11.26 -0.81 16.22
N LYS A 49 11.07 0.30 16.95
CA LYS A 49 11.28 1.65 16.42
C LYS A 49 12.72 1.87 15.98
N ASP A 50 13.69 1.28 16.67
CA ASP A 50 15.10 1.47 16.38
C ASP A 50 15.46 0.90 15.00
N GLN A 51 15.00 -0.32 14.68
CA GLN A 51 15.17 -0.89 13.35
C GLN A 51 14.38 -0.13 12.28
N ILE A 52 13.16 0.34 12.58
CA ILE A 52 12.35 1.13 11.64
C ILE A 52 13.08 2.43 11.28
N VAL A 53 13.56 3.17 12.29
CA VAL A 53 14.29 4.44 12.09
C VAL A 53 15.61 4.18 11.36
N LYS A 54 16.36 3.14 11.75
CA LYS A 54 17.63 2.76 11.12
C LYS A 54 17.47 2.43 9.65
N ARG A 55 16.39 1.74 9.26
CA ARG A 55 16.11 1.41 7.86
C ARG A 55 15.53 2.58 7.07
N GLY A 56 14.86 3.51 7.75
CA GLY A 56 14.23 4.66 7.12
C GLY A 56 13.28 4.25 5.98
N HIS A 57 13.40 4.93 4.84
CA HIS A 57 12.53 4.73 3.68
C HIS A 57 13.07 3.72 2.65
N HIS A 58 14.19 3.04 2.93
CA HIS A 58 14.78 2.05 2.02
C HIS A 58 13.80 0.95 1.56
N PRO A 59 12.96 0.36 2.44
CA PRO A 59 11.98 -0.63 2.01
C PRO A 59 10.98 -0.07 0.98
N LEU A 60 10.59 1.21 1.13
CA LEU A 60 9.67 1.89 0.21
C LEU A 60 10.34 2.18 -1.14
N LEU A 61 11.62 2.57 -1.15
CA LEU A 61 12.36 2.84 -2.40
C LEU A 61 12.45 1.61 -3.29
N THR A 62 12.60 0.42 -2.72
CA THR A 62 12.60 -0.83 -3.48
C THR A 62 11.31 -1.00 -4.29
N GLU A 63 10.16 -0.76 -3.65
CA GLU A 63 8.86 -0.89 -4.29
C GLU A 63 8.63 0.19 -5.35
N ILE A 64 9.00 1.45 -5.06
CA ILE A 64 8.92 2.53 -6.03
C ILE A 64 9.75 2.22 -7.28
N ARG A 65 10.99 1.72 -7.11
CA ARG A 65 11.85 1.33 -8.23
C ARG A 65 11.25 0.18 -9.04
N ASN A 66 10.62 -0.80 -8.39
CA ASN A 66 9.94 -1.89 -9.09
C ASN A 66 8.78 -1.36 -9.94
N THR A 67 7.96 -0.47 -9.38
CA THR A 67 6.88 0.20 -10.12
C THR A 67 7.41 0.99 -11.31
N LEU A 68 8.43 1.83 -11.13
CA LEU A 68 9.00 2.65 -12.21
C LEU A 68 9.63 1.80 -13.33
N ARG A 69 10.17 0.61 -13.01
CA ARG A 69 10.67 -0.34 -14.02
C ARG A 69 9.55 -0.97 -14.84
N MET A 70 8.40 -1.23 -14.22
CA MET A 70 7.24 -1.84 -14.89
C MET A 70 6.45 -0.81 -15.70
N PHE A 71 6.34 0.42 -15.21
CA PHE A 71 5.62 1.50 -15.88
C PHE A 71 6.36 2.83 -15.68
N TYR A 72 7.27 3.10 -16.59
CA TYR A 72 8.00 4.37 -16.65
C TYR A 72 7.22 5.39 -17.48
N VAL A 73 7.12 6.61 -16.97
CA VAL A 73 6.60 7.77 -17.71
C VAL A 73 7.76 8.72 -17.90
N SER A 74 8.08 9.08 -19.15
CA SER A 74 9.17 10.02 -19.43
C SER A 74 8.74 11.47 -19.22
N ASP A 75 9.70 12.38 -19.01
CA ASP A 75 9.42 13.83 -18.96
C ASP A 75 8.72 14.31 -20.24
N GLY A 76 9.11 13.75 -21.40
CA GLY A 76 8.47 14.03 -22.68
C GLY A 76 7.03 13.51 -22.80
N ASP A 77 6.62 12.55 -21.96
CA ASP A 77 5.21 12.15 -21.84
C ASP A 77 4.45 13.14 -20.94
N PHE A 78 5.09 13.60 -19.85
CA PHE A 78 4.50 14.56 -18.91
C PHE A 78 4.27 15.94 -19.53
N GLU A 79 5.23 16.44 -20.31
CA GLU A 79 5.13 17.71 -21.04
C GLU A 79 3.97 17.71 -22.05
N ARG A 80 3.70 16.57 -22.72
CA ARG A 80 2.54 16.41 -23.62
C ARG A 80 1.22 16.55 -22.88
N TYR A 81 1.14 16.15 -21.60
CA TYR A 81 -0.07 16.29 -20.78
C TYR A 81 -0.27 17.72 -20.26
N GLN A 82 0.81 18.46 -19.96
CA GLN A 82 0.72 19.81 -19.41
C GLN A 82 0.33 20.87 -20.44
N ASP A 83 0.70 20.69 -21.71
CA ASP A 83 0.35 21.62 -22.78
C ASP A 83 -1.17 21.73 -22.96
N LYS A 84 -1.75 22.83 -22.46
CA LYS A 84 -3.19 23.14 -22.54
C LYS A 84 -3.71 23.17 -23.99
N ALA A 85 -2.87 23.49 -24.98
CA ALA A 85 -3.24 23.52 -26.40
C ALA A 85 -3.26 22.11 -27.04
N ARG A 86 -2.56 21.14 -26.43
CA ARG A 86 -2.52 19.74 -26.86
C ARG A 86 -3.35 18.78 -26.02
N ARG A 87 -4.01 19.27 -24.96
CA ARG A 87 -5.02 18.50 -24.22
C ARG A 87 -6.03 17.94 -25.22
N PRO A 88 -6.13 16.61 -25.39
CA PRO A 88 -7.10 16.06 -26.29
C PRO A 88 -8.49 16.46 -25.79
N ARG A 89 -9.22 17.25 -26.57
CA ARG A 89 -10.68 17.36 -26.41
C ARG A 89 -11.18 15.94 -26.61
N ILE A 90 -11.56 15.27 -25.53
CA ILE A 90 -12.02 13.88 -25.57
C ILE A 90 -13.34 13.86 -26.32
N THR A 91 -13.26 13.65 -27.63
CA THR A 91 -14.36 13.16 -28.44
C THR A 91 -14.15 11.66 -28.63
N ASN A 92 -15.23 10.88 -28.70
CA ASN A 92 -15.19 9.41 -28.74
C ASN A 92 -14.29 8.83 -29.86
N SER A 93 -14.01 9.61 -30.91
CA SER A 93 -13.13 9.22 -32.02
C SER A 93 -11.63 9.42 -31.77
N LYS A 94 -11.22 10.16 -30.73
CA LYS A 94 -9.81 10.56 -30.50
C LYS A 94 -9.17 9.89 -29.28
N LEU A 95 -9.86 8.97 -28.60
CA LEU A 95 -9.26 8.12 -27.56
C LEU A 95 -8.11 7.25 -28.10
N MET A 96 -8.07 6.99 -29.40
CA MET A 96 -7.06 6.12 -30.03
C MET A 96 -5.73 6.80 -30.37
N SER A 97 -5.66 8.14 -30.53
CA SER A 97 -4.41 8.78 -31.02
C SER A 97 -3.51 9.36 -29.94
N CYS A 98 -4.00 9.57 -28.71
CA CYS A 98 -3.14 9.87 -27.54
C CYS A 98 -2.66 8.58 -26.85
N ALA A 99 -3.22 7.43 -27.23
CA ALA A 99 -2.91 6.13 -26.68
C ALA A 99 -1.63 5.48 -27.26
N SER A 100 -0.93 6.11 -28.21
CA SER A 100 0.24 5.50 -28.85
C SER A 100 1.55 5.59 -28.03
N ALA A 101 1.55 6.32 -26.90
CA ALA A 101 2.73 6.44 -26.03
C ALA A 101 2.57 5.74 -24.66
N VAL A 102 1.35 5.37 -24.27
CA VAL A 102 1.10 4.69 -22.99
C VAL A 102 0.94 3.20 -23.23
N ASP A 103 1.95 2.44 -22.81
CA ASP A 103 1.89 0.97 -22.86
C ASP A 103 0.81 0.46 -21.89
N ARG A 104 -0.32 0.05 -22.47
CA ARG A 104 -1.47 -0.50 -21.73
C ARG A 104 -1.15 -1.83 -21.06
N HIS A 105 -0.25 -2.61 -21.66
CA HIS A 105 0.20 -3.88 -21.08
C HIS A 105 1.07 -3.60 -19.84
N ALA A 106 2.03 -2.67 -19.95
CA ALA A 106 2.82 -2.20 -18.81
C ALA A 106 1.95 -1.63 -17.67
N LEU A 107 0.91 -0.86 -18.01
CA LEU A 107 -0.05 -0.36 -17.03
C LEU A 107 -0.79 -1.51 -16.34
N SER A 108 -1.30 -2.48 -17.10
CA SER A 108 -2.04 -3.63 -16.57
C SER A 108 -1.16 -4.50 -15.65
N MET A 109 0.10 -4.72 -16.04
CA MET A 109 1.11 -5.41 -15.21
C MET A 109 1.37 -4.67 -13.90
N THR A 110 1.46 -3.35 -13.95
CA THR A 110 1.67 -2.51 -12.76
C THR A 110 0.47 -2.53 -11.83
N LEU A 111 -0.75 -2.47 -12.37
CA LEU A 111 -1.98 -2.60 -11.57
C LEU A 111 -2.09 -3.99 -10.92
N ALA A 112 -1.69 -5.06 -11.63
CA ALA A 112 -1.63 -6.40 -11.06
C ALA A 112 -0.58 -6.50 -9.94
N TYR A 113 0.57 -5.86 -10.12
CA TYR A 113 1.60 -5.77 -9.08
C TYR A 113 1.11 -5.05 -7.82
N PHE A 114 0.40 -3.93 -7.99
CA PHE A 114 -0.24 -3.24 -6.85
C PHE A 114 -1.24 -4.12 -6.13
N ASN A 115 -2.11 -4.84 -6.84
CA ASN A 115 -3.03 -5.79 -6.21
C ASN A 115 -2.29 -6.90 -5.43
N LYS A 116 -1.16 -7.39 -5.96
CA LYS A 116 -0.31 -8.36 -5.24
C LYS A 116 0.24 -7.79 -3.92
N LEU A 117 0.53 -6.50 -3.88
CA LEU A 117 0.96 -5.78 -2.66
C LEU A 117 -0.20 -5.37 -1.74
N GLY A 118 -1.45 -5.61 -2.15
CA GLY A 118 -2.64 -5.12 -1.42
C GLY A 118 -2.88 -3.61 -1.60
N LEU A 119 -2.29 -2.98 -2.63
CA LEU A 119 -2.50 -1.59 -2.99
C LEU A 119 -3.60 -1.48 -4.05
N GLU A 120 -4.70 -0.83 -3.73
CA GLU A 120 -5.81 -0.63 -4.65
C GLU A 120 -5.68 0.72 -5.39
N ALA A 121 -5.24 0.68 -6.64
CA ALA A 121 -4.92 1.89 -7.39
C ALA A 121 -6.06 2.46 -8.26
N VAL A 122 -6.87 1.62 -8.88
CA VAL A 122 -8.00 2.05 -9.76
C VAL A 122 -9.23 1.21 -9.52
N LEU A 123 -9.02 -0.11 -9.39
CA LEU A 123 -10.05 -1.08 -9.06
C LEU A 123 -9.65 -1.78 -7.77
N SER A 124 -10.64 -2.01 -6.91
CA SER A 124 -10.54 -2.97 -5.82
C SER A 124 -10.92 -4.34 -6.36
N LEU A 125 -10.09 -5.34 -6.09
CA LEU A 125 -10.32 -6.74 -6.44
C LEU A 125 -10.37 -7.55 -5.15
N GLY A 126 -11.42 -8.35 -4.98
CA GLY A 126 -11.53 -9.23 -3.83
C GLY A 126 -12.50 -10.38 -4.07
N THR A 127 -12.37 -11.43 -3.27
CA THR A 127 -13.32 -12.55 -3.30
C THR A 127 -14.39 -12.32 -2.25
N PHE A 128 -15.66 -12.43 -2.66
CA PHE A 128 -16.80 -12.28 -1.78
C PHE A 128 -17.75 -13.45 -1.95
N VAL A 129 -18.58 -13.68 -0.94
CA VAL A 129 -19.69 -14.61 -1.03
C VAL A 129 -20.74 -14.01 -1.98
N ASP A 130 -21.27 -14.81 -2.90
CA ASP A 130 -22.33 -14.37 -3.80
C ASP A 130 -23.62 -14.13 -2.99
N VAL A 131 -24.12 -12.90 -3.03
CA VAL A 131 -25.36 -12.50 -2.34
C VAL A 131 -26.56 -13.29 -2.86
N LYS A 132 -26.54 -13.73 -4.12
CA LYS A 132 -27.59 -14.55 -4.73
C LYS A 132 -27.42 -16.04 -4.44
N ASN A 133 -26.21 -16.49 -4.11
CA ASN A 133 -25.93 -17.87 -3.77
C ASN A 133 -24.79 -17.98 -2.74
N PRO A 134 -25.10 -17.97 -1.43
CA PRO A 134 -24.09 -17.90 -0.37
C PRO A 134 -23.13 -19.09 -0.28
N GLN A 135 -23.35 -20.16 -1.04
CA GLN A 135 -22.46 -21.32 -1.14
C GLN A 135 -21.35 -21.13 -2.18
N LYS A 136 -21.35 -20.00 -2.90
CA LYS A 136 -20.38 -19.70 -3.96
C LYS A 136 -19.59 -18.44 -3.63
N TRP A 137 -18.31 -18.48 -3.99
CA TRP A 137 -17.45 -17.32 -4.03
C TRP A 137 -17.47 -16.71 -5.42
N ILE A 138 -17.46 -15.38 -5.48
CA ILE A 138 -17.36 -14.60 -6.71
C ILE A 138 -16.20 -13.61 -6.60
N LEU A 139 -15.65 -13.25 -7.75
CA LEU A 139 -14.76 -12.10 -7.84
C LEU A 139 -15.61 -10.83 -7.81
N LYS A 140 -15.35 -9.95 -6.84
CA LYS A 140 -15.88 -8.61 -6.79
C LYS A 140 -14.90 -7.65 -7.42
N LEU A 141 -15.43 -6.80 -8.29
CA LEU A 141 -14.77 -5.62 -8.82
C LEU A 141 -15.51 -4.40 -8.24
N ASP A 142 -14.77 -3.49 -7.62
CA ASP A 142 -15.33 -2.25 -7.10
C ASP A 142 -14.45 -1.05 -7.46
N ASN A 143 -15.01 0.15 -7.31
CA ASN A 143 -14.27 1.39 -7.52
C ASN A 143 -13.21 1.53 -6.43
N GLY A 144 -11.95 1.66 -6.83
CA GLY A 144 -10.83 1.97 -5.95
C GLY A 144 -10.18 3.30 -6.34
N GLY A 145 -8.97 3.54 -5.82
CA GLY A 145 -8.09 4.57 -6.37
C GLY A 145 -8.37 6.01 -5.94
N VAL A 146 -9.19 6.22 -4.92
CA VAL A 146 -9.36 7.53 -4.29
C VAL A 146 -8.57 7.59 -2.99
N GLY A 147 -7.71 8.60 -2.85
CA GLY A 147 -6.88 8.80 -1.66
C GLY A 147 -7.51 9.66 -0.56
N MET A 148 -8.71 10.23 -0.77
CA MET A 148 -9.44 10.96 0.26
C MET A 148 -10.63 10.14 0.81
N PRO A 149 -10.99 10.31 2.09
CA PRO A 149 -12.04 9.53 2.75
C PRO A 149 -13.43 9.62 2.11
N SER A 150 -13.71 10.70 1.39
CA SER A 150 -14.97 10.89 0.69
C SER A 150 -14.79 11.69 -0.59
N PHE A 151 -15.69 11.44 -1.53
CA PHE A 151 -15.77 12.14 -2.81
C PHE A 151 -15.92 13.66 -2.62
N ASP A 152 -16.71 14.10 -1.64
CA ASP A 152 -17.00 15.52 -1.41
C ASP A 152 -15.75 16.34 -1.11
N LEU A 153 -14.72 15.74 -0.51
CA LEU A 153 -13.47 16.41 -0.19
C LEU A 153 -12.66 16.81 -1.43
N TYR A 154 -12.92 16.20 -2.59
CA TYR A 154 -12.30 16.59 -3.86
C TYR A 154 -12.80 17.93 -4.39
N PHE A 155 -13.97 18.39 -3.93
CA PHE A 155 -14.61 19.61 -4.39
C PHE A 155 -14.49 20.77 -3.41
N LYS A 156 -13.96 20.52 -2.21
CA LYS A 156 -13.66 21.56 -1.23
C LYS A 156 -12.22 22.02 -1.38
N ASP A 157 -12.02 23.34 -1.49
CA ASP A 157 -10.71 23.92 -1.76
C ASP A 157 -9.69 23.63 -0.64
N ASP A 158 -10.12 23.66 0.62
CA ASP A 158 -9.29 23.35 1.79
C ASP A 158 -8.85 21.87 1.83
N GLY A 159 -9.79 20.95 1.61
CA GLY A 159 -9.52 19.50 1.56
C GLY A 159 -8.57 19.14 0.42
N LYS A 160 -8.82 19.67 -0.78
CA LYS A 160 -7.96 19.49 -1.94
C LYS A 160 -6.57 20.08 -1.73
N ALA A 161 -6.47 21.29 -1.20
CA ALA A 161 -5.18 21.94 -0.94
C ALA A 161 -4.35 21.17 0.09
N ALA A 162 -4.98 20.68 1.16
CA ALA A 162 -4.33 19.84 2.16
C ALA A 162 -3.81 18.52 1.56
N TYR A 163 -4.62 17.86 0.73
CA TYR A 163 -4.23 16.61 0.08
C TYR A 163 -3.06 16.79 -0.88
N ILE A 164 -3.09 17.84 -1.73
CA ILE A 164 -1.97 18.17 -2.63
C ILE A 164 -0.70 18.46 -1.82
N LYS A 165 -0.79 19.28 -0.76
CA LYS A 165 0.34 19.59 0.11
C LYS A 165 0.92 18.33 0.75
N TRP A 166 0.07 17.42 1.21
CA TRP A 166 0.52 16.15 1.80
C TRP A 166 1.25 15.28 0.77
N ILE A 167 0.69 15.11 -0.43
CA ILE A 167 1.36 14.36 -1.52
C ILE A 167 2.73 14.96 -1.83
N SER A 168 2.82 16.29 -2.01
CA SER A 168 4.08 16.96 -2.29
C SER A 168 5.11 16.73 -1.20
N ASN A 169 4.71 16.78 0.08
CA ASN A 169 5.60 16.51 1.19
C ASN A 169 6.12 15.06 1.17
N MET A 170 5.26 14.09 0.88
CA MET A 170 5.67 12.68 0.79
C MET A 170 6.68 12.44 -0.33
N PHE A 171 6.47 13.02 -1.52
CA PHE A 171 7.44 12.93 -2.61
C PHE A 171 8.76 13.65 -2.27
N ASN A 172 8.71 14.80 -1.59
CA ASN A 172 9.92 15.49 -1.15
C ASN A 172 10.73 14.65 -0.17
N LEU A 173 10.10 13.91 0.74
CA LEU A 173 10.80 12.99 1.66
C LEU A 173 11.49 11.84 0.92
N ILE A 174 10.90 11.36 -0.17
CA ILE A 174 11.46 10.28 -0.98
C ILE A 174 12.61 10.79 -1.86
N VAL A 175 12.43 11.94 -2.52
CA VAL A 175 13.41 12.50 -3.47
C VAL A 175 14.60 13.14 -2.77
N ARG A 176 14.37 13.91 -1.69
CA ARG A 176 15.44 14.65 -1.02
C ARG A 176 16.49 13.72 -0.41
N ASN A 177 16.06 12.63 0.21
CA ASN A 177 16.98 11.68 0.84
C ASN A 177 17.70 10.76 -0.17
N ALA A 178 17.15 10.54 -1.38
CA ALA A 178 17.84 9.81 -2.44
C ALA A 178 19.11 10.52 -2.94
N ASN A 179 19.20 11.84 -2.73
CA ASN A 179 20.39 12.64 -3.04
C ASN A 179 21.38 12.75 -1.87
N ASP A 180 20.97 12.40 -0.64
CA ASP A 180 21.86 12.29 0.51
C ASP A 180 22.55 10.91 0.57
N ASP A 181 21.94 9.87 -0.02
CA ASP A 181 22.55 8.54 -0.14
C ASP A 181 23.71 8.48 -1.19
N THR A 182 23.89 9.51 -2.02
CA THR A 182 24.98 9.61 -3.00
C THR A 182 26.16 10.48 -2.55
N SER A 183 26.08 11.12 -1.38
CA SER A 183 27.17 11.94 -0.81
C SER A 183 27.98 11.24 0.28
N GLY A 184 27.70 9.97 0.58
CA GLY A 184 28.35 9.19 1.65
C GLY A 184 29.63 8.43 1.28
N SER A 185 30.38 8.86 0.26
CA SER A 185 31.70 8.28 -0.03
C SER A 185 32.70 9.34 -0.47
N THR A 186 33.10 10.22 0.44
CA THR A 186 34.42 10.86 0.48
C THR A 186 34.52 11.65 1.77
N GLU A 187 35.22 11.11 2.76
CA GLU A 187 36.31 11.80 3.48
C GLU A 187 36.78 10.93 4.66
N SER A 188 37.94 10.30 4.48
CA SER A 188 38.97 10.22 5.54
C SER A 188 39.95 11.36 5.28
N PRO A 189 40.52 11.95 6.33
CA PRO A 189 41.81 11.46 6.83
C PRO A 189 41.72 10.68 8.14
#